data_AF-A0A960KIL8-F1
#
_entry.id   AF-A0A960KIL8-F1
#
_cell.length_a   1.000
_cell.length_b   1.000
_cell.length_c   1.000
_cell.angle_alpha   90.00
_cell.angle_beta   90.00
_cell.angle_gamma   90.00
#
_symmetry.space_group_name_H-M   'P 1'
#
loop_
_entity.id
_entity.type
_entity.pdbx_description
1 polymer ?
#
loop_
_entity_poly.entity_id
_entity_poly.type
_entity_poly.pdbx_seq_one_letter_code
_entity_poly.pdbx_strand_id
1 'polypeptide(L)'
;MAQTGELPIVVEADKSFTSQIFSFGRNVDIAGSVDSDVGAAFADVRISGLVNGNVSVLRGTITLTSSASVTGNLVCVGGRVIQEDGAQIQGESIRLLSASSSQMALPKLAGKALTALFFARTLLVFILVIALFYLFPTQVRQASFDLEHDVTRTTLMGVIALGMFTATLFISFLLMVVAIGVPLFILIGCVLTICAIFGQVVVYVWAGRVIEKRTGGHLSTVSAVFVAVLVVALISLIPWIGTALQAAILVLGTGIVILTRFGTNKTWFTRKVRYWSAQ
;
A
#
# COMPACT_ATOMS: atom_id res chain seq x y z
N MET A 1 23.33 -9.40 -14.29
CA MET A 1 22.96 -10.82 -14.11
C MET A 1 21.75 -11.09 -14.99
N ALA A 2 21.98 -11.92 -16.02
CA ALA A 2 21.07 -12.63 -16.92
C ALA A 2 19.66 -12.02 -17.20
N GLN A 3 19.53 -11.36 -18.37
CA GLN A 3 18.26 -11.28 -19.10
C GLN A 3 17.88 -12.71 -19.51
N THR A 4 16.83 -13.24 -18.90
CA THR A 4 16.27 -14.54 -19.27
C THR A 4 15.67 -14.41 -20.67
N GLY A 5 16.19 -15.21 -21.61
CA GLY A 5 15.85 -15.17 -23.02
C GLY A 5 14.46 -15.72 -23.33
N GLU A 6 13.42 -14.94 -23.03
CA GLU A 6 12.14 -15.07 -23.72
C GLU A 6 12.18 -14.20 -24.98
N LEU A 7 11.76 -14.76 -26.12
CA LEU A 7 11.72 -14.04 -27.39
C LEU A 7 10.90 -12.74 -27.23
N PRO A 8 11.38 -11.60 -27.77
CA PRO A 8 10.63 -10.36 -27.71
C PRO A 8 9.28 -10.53 -28.42
N ILE A 9 8.26 -9.81 -27.94
CA ILE A 9 7.00 -9.68 -28.66
C ILE A 9 7.27 -8.73 -29.83
N VAL A 10 7.29 -9.26 -31.05
CA VAL A 10 7.61 -8.47 -32.25
C VAL A 10 6.33 -8.23 -33.06
N VAL A 11 6.04 -6.96 -33.32
CA VAL A 11 5.06 -6.54 -34.33
C VAL A 11 5.82 -6.16 -35.58
N GLU A 12 5.77 -7.02 -36.60
CA GLU A 12 6.47 -6.82 -37.87
C GLU A 12 5.91 -5.61 -38.64
N ALA A 13 6.75 -4.99 -39.48
CA ALA A 13 6.45 -3.73 -40.17
C ALA A 13 5.22 -3.78 -41.09
N ASP A 14 4.88 -4.95 -41.60
CA ASP A 14 3.74 -5.22 -42.49
C ASP A 14 2.43 -5.55 -41.75
N LYS A 15 2.47 -5.62 -40.41
CA LYS A 15 1.32 -6.02 -39.59
C LYS A 15 0.74 -4.86 -38.81
N SER A 16 -0.59 -4.81 -38.79
CA SER A 16 -1.37 -3.89 -37.96
C SER A 16 -2.13 -4.67 -36.88
N PHE A 17 -2.00 -4.28 -35.62
CA PHE A 17 -2.76 -4.83 -34.50
C PHE A 17 -3.79 -3.83 -34.01
N THR A 18 -5.04 -4.24 -33.87
CA THR A 18 -6.13 -3.39 -33.34
C THR A 18 -6.40 -3.64 -31.85
N SER A 19 -5.74 -4.64 -31.25
CA SER A 19 -5.90 -5.00 -29.84
C SER A 19 -4.80 -4.41 -28.95
N GLN A 20 -5.12 -4.18 -27.69
CA GLN A 20 -4.14 -3.78 -26.68
C GLN A 20 -3.02 -4.82 -26.53
N ILE A 21 -1.78 -4.36 -26.39
CA ILE A 21 -0.62 -5.21 -26.13
C ILE A 21 -0.20 -5.00 -24.68
N PHE A 22 -0.24 -6.05 -23.87
CA PHE A 22 0.28 -6.03 -22.51
C PHE A 22 1.40 -7.04 -22.35
N SER A 23 2.58 -6.58 -21.92
CA SER A 23 3.76 -7.40 -21.69
C SER A 23 4.26 -7.28 -20.25
N PHE A 24 4.70 -8.41 -19.68
CA PHE A 24 5.32 -8.46 -18.36
C PHE A 24 6.64 -9.22 -18.46
N GLY A 25 7.75 -8.56 -18.14
CA GLY A 25 9.10 -9.16 -18.15
C GLY A 25 9.68 -9.47 -19.54
N ARG A 26 8.89 -9.30 -20.62
CA ARG A 26 9.28 -9.57 -22.01
C ARG A 26 9.41 -8.30 -22.82
N ASN A 27 10.53 -8.14 -23.51
CA ASN A 27 10.76 -6.99 -24.36
C ASN A 27 9.76 -6.95 -25.51
N VAL A 28 9.37 -5.75 -25.93
CA VAL A 28 8.41 -5.52 -27.01
C VAL A 28 9.10 -4.72 -28.10
N ASP A 29 9.01 -5.16 -29.34
CA ASP A 29 9.51 -4.45 -30.52
C ASP A 29 8.37 -4.20 -31.50
N ILE A 30 8.08 -2.93 -31.77
CA ILE A 30 6.96 -2.50 -32.60
C ILE A 30 7.50 -1.83 -33.86
N ALA A 31 7.66 -2.62 -34.93
CA ALA A 31 8.02 -2.11 -36.25
C ALA A 31 6.79 -1.75 -37.10
N GLY A 32 5.66 -2.43 -36.88
CA GLY A 32 4.38 -2.19 -37.60
C GLY A 32 3.48 -1.13 -36.95
N SER A 33 2.18 -1.27 -37.16
CA SER A 33 1.17 -0.35 -36.61
C SER A 33 0.38 -0.99 -35.46
N VAL A 34 0.17 -0.28 -34.36
CA VAL A 34 -0.69 -0.70 -33.26
C VAL A 34 -1.77 0.36 -33.06
N ASP A 35 -3.02 -0.01 -33.33
CA ASP A 35 -4.21 0.85 -33.20
C ASP A 35 -4.87 0.72 -31.82
N SER A 36 -4.04 0.66 -30.78
CA SER A 36 -4.47 0.47 -29.39
C SER A 36 -3.37 0.84 -28.40
N ASP A 37 -3.67 0.70 -27.11
CA ASP A 37 -2.71 0.97 -26.03
C ASP A 37 -1.65 -0.14 -25.92
N VAL A 38 -0.42 0.27 -25.58
CA VAL A 38 0.71 -0.62 -25.31
C VAL A 38 1.14 -0.44 -23.86
N GLY A 39 1.09 -1.53 -23.09
CA GLY A 39 1.54 -1.61 -21.72
C GLY A 39 2.69 -2.58 -21.56
N ALA A 40 3.77 -2.17 -20.88
CA ALA A 40 4.86 -3.06 -20.52
C ALA A 40 5.32 -2.85 -19.07
N ALA A 41 5.58 -3.93 -18.34
CA ALA A 41 6.15 -3.87 -17.00
C ALA A 41 7.44 -4.71 -16.93
N PHE A 42 8.50 -4.15 -16.34
CA PHE A 42 9.81 -4.79 -16.18
C PHE A 42 10.43 -5.26 -17.49
N ALA A 43 10.18 -4.54 -18.58
CA ALA A 43 10.60 -4.87 -19.93
C ALA A 43 10.96 -3.63 -20.74
N ASP A 44 11.82 -3.80 -21.74
CA ASP A 44 12.18 -2.73 -22.67
C ASP A 44 11.23 -2.73 -23.88
N VAL A 45 10.85 -1.54 -24.34
CA VAL A 45 9.96 -1.33 -25.49
C VAL A 45 10.69 -0.54 -26.55
N ARG A 46 10.87 -1.12 -27.73
CA ARG A 46 11.39 -0.45 -28.93
C ARG A 46 10.23 -0.17 -29.88
N ILE A 47 10.12 1.06 -30.35
CA ILE A 47 9.08 1.47 -31.30
C ILE A 47 9.78 2.07 -32.50
N SER A 48 9.45 1.55 -33.68
CA SER A 48 9.88 2.07 -34.98
C SER A 48 8.71 2.37 -35.93
N GLY A 49 7.51 1.87 -35.64
CA GLY A 49 6.31 2.14 -36.41
C GLY A 49 5.33 3.11 -35.73
N LEU A 50 4.04 2.93 -36.03
CA LEU A 50 2.95 3.79 -35.55
C LEU A 50 2.24 3.16 -34.35
N VAL A 51 2.05 3.92 -33.28
CA VAL A 51 1.18 3.55 -32.16
C VAL A 51 0.08 4.59 -32.03
N ASN A 52 -1.13 4.22 -32.44
CA ASN A 52 -2.35 5.01 -32.32
C ASN A 52 -3.01 4.80 -30.94
N GLY A 53 -2.25 5.02 -29.87
CA GLY A 53 -2.70 4.78 -28.50
C GLY A 53 -1.68 5.24 -27.47
N ASN A 54 -1.94 4.96 -26.20
CA ASN A 54 -1.03 5.31 -25.12
C ASN A 54 0.06 4.25 -24.97
N VAL A 55 1.27 4.68 -24.67
CA VAL A 55 2.41 3.80 -24.35
C VAL A 55 2.75 3.97 -22.88
N SER A 56 2.59 2.90 -22.09
CA SER A 56 2.87 2.90 -20.65
C SER A 56 3.93 1.85 -20.30
N VAL A 57 5.04 2.29 -19.71
CA VAL A 57 6.13 1.38 -19.31
C VAL A 57 6.53 1.59 -17.86
N LEU A 58 6.48 0.51 -17.07
CA LEU A 58 6.92 0.46 -15.67
C LEU A 58 8.29 -0.20 -15.56
N ARG A 59 9.29 0.53 -15.08
CA ARG A 59 10.67 0.08 -14.81
C ARG A 59 11.30 -0.67 -16.01
N GLY A 60 11.44 0.05 -17.13
CA GLY A 60 12.04 -0.40 -18.38
C GLY A 60 12.48 0.75 -19.27
N THR A 61 13.09 0.46 -20.40
CA THR A 61 13.57 1.46 -21.36
C THR A 61 12.63 1.55 -22.56
N ILE A 62 12.08 2.73 -22.82
CA ILE A 62 11.36 3.04 -24.05
C ILE A 62 12.37 3.62 -25.04
N THR A 63 12.53 3.00 -26.20
CA THR A 63 13.37 3.49 -27.30
C THR A 63 12.48 3.81 -28.49
N LEU A 64 12.32 5.09 -28.78
CA LEU A 64 11.63 5.59 -29.97
C LEU A 64 12.69 5.84 -31.05
N THR A 65 12.63 5.10 -32.14
CA THR A 65 13.53 5.32 -33.28
C THR A 65 13.07 6.49 -34.14
N SER A 66 13.92 6.96 -35.05
CA SER A 66 13.63 8.09 -35.94
C SER A 66 12.33 7.99 -36.75
N SER A 67 11.81 6.79 -37.02
CA SER A 67 10.55 6.57 -37.74
C SER A 67 9.32 6.38 -36.84
N ALA A 68 9.50 6.39 -35.52
CA ALA A 68 8.44 6.14 -34.56
C ALA A 68 7.43 7.29 -34.50
N SER A 69 6.14 6.96 -34.49
CA SER A 69 5.06 7.93 -34.27
C SER A 69 4.09 7.40 -33.21
N VAL A 70 3.92 8.14 -32.12
CA VAL A 70 2.98 7.83 -31.04
C VAL A 70 1.95 8.95 -30.98
N THR A 71 0.67 8.65 -31.26
CA THR A 71 -0.37 9.68 -31.25
C THR A 71 -0.91 9.94 -29.85
N GLY A 72 -0.89 8.94 -28.96
CA GLY A 72 -1.32 9.06 -27.57
C GLY A 72 -0.23 9.53 -26.61
N ASN A 73 -0.49 9.36 -25.32
CA ASN A 73 0.43 9.75 -24.25
C ASN A 73 1.51 8.69 -24.03
N LEU A 74 2.71 9.14 -23.64
CA LEU A 74 3.83 8.27 -23.29
C LEU A 74 4.14 8.41 -21.81
N VAL A 75 3.86 7.37 -21.03
CA VAL A 75 4.07 7.33 -19.59
C VAL A 75 5.17 6.34 -19.26
N CYS A 76 6.28 6.84 -18.71
CA CYS A 76 7.39 6.02 -18.24
C CYS A 76 7.57 6.21 -16.74
N VAL A 77 7.44 5.14 -15.95
CA VAL A 77 7.59 5.15 -14.49
C VAL A 77 8.82 4.35 -14.07
N GLY A 78 9.82 4.99 -13.47
CA GLY A 78 11.01 4.29 -12.94
C GLY A 78 11.96 3.76 -14.02
N GLY A 79 11.86 4.29 -15.24
CA GLY A 79 12.57 3.83 -16.44
C GLY A 79 13.33 4.94 -17.16
N ARG A 80 13.70 4.66 -18.43
CA ARG A 80 14.35 5.63 -19.32
C ARG A 80 13.57 5.72 -20.61
N VAL A 81 13.46 6.94 -21.16
CA VAL A 81 12.95 7.17 -22.52
C VAL A 81 14.09 7.70 -23.35
N ILE A 82 14.45 6.98 -24.41
CA ILE A 82 15.43 7.36 -25.42
C ILE A 82 14.62 7.69 -26.67
N GLN A 83 14.76 8.93 -27.14
CA GLN A 83 14.08 9.41 -28.33
C GLN A 83 15.15 9.80 -29.35
N GLU A 84 15.17 9.14 -30.49
CA GLU A 84 16.03 9.49 -31.62
C GLU A 84 15.45 10.68 -32.39
N ASP A 85 16.32 11.40 -33.11
CA ASP A 85 15.92 12.51 -33.96
C ASP A 85 14.97 12.01 -35.06
N GLY A 86 13.76 12.58 -35.14
CA GLY A 86 12.71 12.19 -36.07
C GLY A 86 11.48 11.53 -35.42
N ALA A 87 11.63 10.99 -34.20
CA ALA A 87 10.52 10.37 -33.48
C ALA A 87 9.45 11.41 -33.09
N GLN A 88 8.18 11.14 -33.44
CA GLN A 88 7.05 12.01 -33.15
C GLN A 88 6.20 11.48 -32.00
N ILE A 89 5.93 12.34 -31.02
CA ILE A 89 4.98 12.08 -29.93
C ILE A 89 3.96 13.21 -29.99
N GLN A 90 2.71 12.91 -30.35
CA GLN A 90 1.66 13.93 -30.44
C GLN A 90 1.01 14.21 -29.08
N GLY A 91 0.97 13.22 -28.18
CA GLY A 91 0.51 13.37 -26.81
C GLY A 91 1.59 13.88 -25.84
N GLU A 92 1.28 13.80 -24.54
CA GLU A 92 2.21 14.24 -23.49
C GLU A 92 3.21 13.12 -23.13
N SER A 93 4.49 13.48 -22.97
CA SER A 93 5.52 12.57 -22.47
C SER A 93 5.73 12.76 -20.96
N ILE A 94 5.14 11.90 -20.14
CA ILE A 94 5.22 11.95 -18.69
C ILE A 94 6.30 10.97 -18.22
N ARG A 95 7.38 11.50 -17.64
CA ARG A 95 8.49 10.70 -17.10
C ARG A 95 8.50 10.79 -15.57
N LEU A 96 7.92 9.80 -14.92
CA LEU A 96 7.92 9.67 -13.47
C LEU A 96 9.16 8.87 -13.05
N LEU A 97 9.96 9.39 -12.11
CA LEU A 97 11.11 8.67 -11.54
C LEU A 97 12.17 8.25 -12.59
N SER A 98 12.49 9.11 -13.56
CA SER A 98 13.46 8.76 -14.60
C SER A 98 14.88 8.56 -14.04
N ALA A 99 15.49 7.42 -14.37
CA ALA A 99 16.87 7.09 -14.00
C ALA A 99 17.93 8.03 -14.59
N SER A 100 17.55 8.87 -15.56
CA SER A 100 18.45 9.79 -16.27
C SER A 100 18.61 11.16 -15.61
N SER A 101 17.77 11.56 -14.66
CA SER A 101 17.76 12.95 -14.16
C SER A 101 18.39 13.16 -12.78
N SER A 102 18.91 12.12 -12.12
CA SER A 102 19.93 12.26 -11.06
C SER A 102 20.21 10.93 -10.36
N GLN A 103 21.29 10.24 -10.75
CA GLN A 103 21.90 9.23 -9.87
C GLN A 103 22.47 9.83 -8.57
N MET A 104 22.39 11.17 -8.36
CA MET A 104 22.93 11.86 -7.19
C MET A 104 21.89 12.56 -6.27
N ALA A 105 20.62 12.73 -6.68
CA ALA A 105 19.60 13.42 -5.86
C ALA A 105 18.48 12.49 -5.33
N LEU A 106 18.29 11.32 -5.95
CA LEU A 106 17.25 10.35 -5.56
C LEU A 106 17.38 9.80 -4.13
N PRO A 107 18.54 9.37 -3.61
CA PRO A 107 18.60 8.85 -2.24
C PRO A 107 18.38 9.94 -1.19
N LYS A 108 18.82 11.19 -1.45
CA LYS A 108 18.62 12.31 -0.53
C LYS A 108 17.17 12.82 -0.54
N LEU A 109 16.54 12.88 -1.71
CA LEU A 109 15.13 13.24 -1.82
C LEU A 109 14.22 12.11 -1.32
N ALA A 110 14.56 10.84 -1.58
CA ALA A 110 13.88 9.69 -1.01
C ALA A 110 14.01 9.67 0.51
N GLY A 111 15.19 9.94 1.07
CA GLY A 111 15.36 10.07 2.53
C GLY A 111 14.52 11.20 3.13
N LYS A 112 14.48 12.38 2.48
CA LYS A 112 13.62 13.51 2.88
C LYS A 112 12.13 13.20 2.71
N ALA A 113 11.74 12.49 1.65
CA ALA A 113 10.37 12.08 1.40
C ALA A 113 9.91 11.01 2.40
N LEU A 114 10.76 10.01 2.71
CA LEU A 114 10.47 8.98 3.70
C LEU A 114 10.32 9.58 5.11
N THR A 115 11.20 10.52 5.48
CA THR A 115 11.07 11.25 6.75
C THR A 115 9.84 12.15 6.76
N ALA A 116 9.54 12.88 5.68
CA ALA A 116 8.30 13.66 5.56
C ALA A 116 7.04 12.78 5.64
N LEU A 117 7.03 11.62 4.98
CA LEU A 117 5.94 10.64 5.04
C LEU A 117 5.78 10.05 6.45
N PHE A 118 6.88 9.85 7.18
CA PHE A 118 6.86 9.42 8.57
C PHE A 118 6.20 10.46 9.48
N PHE A 119 6.58 11.75 9.33
CA PHE A 119 5.93 12.84 10.08
C PHE A 119 4.47 13.01 9.69
N ALA A 120 4.15 12.97 8.39
CA ALA A 120 2.77 13.05 7.89
C ALA A 120 1.90 11.91 8.43
N ARG A 121 2.42 10.67 8.42
CA ARG A 121 1.75 9.50 9.01
C ARG A 121 1.50 9.69 10.50
N THR A 122 2.50 10.16 11.25
CA THR A 122 2.37 10.38 12.71
C THR A 122 1.32 11.44 13.01
N LEU A 123 1.30 12.53 12.25
CA LEU A 123 0.29 13.59 12.37
C LEU A 123 -1.12 13.07 12.03
N LEU A 124 -1.26 12.29 10.96
CA LEU A 124 -2.54 11.67 10.57
C LEU A 124 -3.06 10.76 11.69
N VAL A 125 -2.20 9.90 12.24
CA VAL A 125 -2.54 9.02 13.35
C VAL A 125 -2.98 9.83 14.57
N PHE A 126 -2.28 10.93 14.87
CA PHE A 126 -2.65 11.81 15.97
C PHE A 126 -4.06 12.41 15.81
N ILE A 127 -4.37 12.91 14.61
CA ILE A 127 -5.72 13.41 14.27
C ILE A 127 -6.76 12.30 14.43
N LEU A 128 -6.47 11.08 13.97
CA LEU A 128 -7.38 9.94 14.08
C LEU A 128 -7.61 9.50 15.52
N VAL A 129 -6.59 9.53 16.38
CA VAL A 129 -6.74 9.22 17.80
C VAL A 129 -7.73 10.19 18.45
N ILE A 130 -7.58 11.50 18.20
CA ILE A 130 -8.51 12.51 18.70
C ILE A 130 -9.90 12.27 18.12
N ALA A 131 -10.01 12.12 16.80
CA ALA A 131 -11.29 11.94 16.12
C ALA A 131 -12.04 10.71 16.66
N LEU A 132 -11.40 9.54 16.73
CA LEU A 132 -12.05 8.32 17.23
C LEU A 132 -12.35 8.39 18.73
N PHE A 133 -11.52 9.08 19.52
CA PHE A 133 -11.82 9.29 20.93
C PHE A 133 -13.09 10.14 21.13
N TYR A 134 -13.31 11.17 20.30
CA TYR A 134 -14.51 12.00 20.38
C TYR A 134 -15.74 11.37 19.70
N LEU A 135 -15.54 10.68 18.58
CA LEU A 135 -16.64 10.11 17.77
C LEU A 135 -17.14 8.78 18.35
N PHE A 136 -16.25 7.99 18.95
CA PHE A 136 -16.52 6.65 19.48
C PHE A 136 -15.85 6.42 20.86
N PRO A 137 -16.12 7.27 21.88
CA PRO A 137 -15.43 7.23 23.17
C PRO A 137 -15.63 5.91 23.92
N THR A 138 -16.82 5.32 23.81
CA THR A 138 -17.18 4.09 24.53
C THR A 138 -16.48 2.88 23.93
N GLN A 139 -16.44 2.77 22.59
CA GLN A 139 -15.80 1.67 21.88
C GLN A 139 -14.29 1.66 22.11
N VAL A 140 -13.65 2.83 22.02
CA VAL A 140 -12.22 2.98 22.30
C VAL A 140 -11.92 2.66 23.78
N ARG A 141 -12.78 3.11 24.70
CA ARG A 141 -12.58 2.88 26.13
C ARG A 141 -12.76 1.41 26.54
N GLN A 142 -13.75 0.73 25.98
CA GLN A 142 -13.98 -0.70 26.20
C GLN A 142 -12.82 -1.54 25.63
N ALA A 143 -12.43 -1.28 24.38
CA ALA A 143 -11.35 -2.04 23.75
C ALA A 143 -10.01 -1.89 24.50
N SER A 144 -9.69 -0.69 24.99
CA SER A 144 -8.49 -0.48 25.81
C SER A 144 -8.53 -1.16 27.18
N PHE A 145 -9.73 -1.41 27.75
CA PHE A 145 -9.90 -2.11 29.02
C PHE A 145 -9.73 -3.62 28.87
N ASP A 146 -10.26 -4.18 27.77
CA ASP A 146 -10.08 -5.59 27.40
C ASP A 146 -8.60 -5.91 27.12
N LEU A 147 -7.89 -4.98 26.47
CA LEU A 147 -6.44 -5.08 26.27
C LEU A 147 -5.67 -5.13 27.59
N GLU A 148 -6.13 -4.42 28.63
CA GLU A 148 -5.46 -4.40 29.94
C GLU A 148 -5.63 -5.71 30.72
N HIS A 149 -6.73 -6.44 30.53
CA HIS A 149 -7.01 -7.68 31.27
C HIS A 149 -6.37 -8.92 30.64
N ASP A 150 -6.37 -9.03 29.31
CA ASP A 150 -5.96 -10.25 28.58
C ASP A 150 -4.96 -9.94 27.44
N VAL A 151 -3.81 -9.36 27.79
CA VAL A 151 -2.73 -9.01 26.82
C VAL A 151 -2.25 -10.23 26.03
N THR A 152 -2.13 -11.40 26.68
CA THR A 152 -1.62 -12.63 26.06
C THR A 152 -2.54 -13.14 24.95
N ARG A 153 -3.85 -13.23 25.21
CA ARG A 153 -4.85 -13.63 24.22
C ARG A 153 -4.93 -12.64 23.07
N THR A 154 -4.86 -11.35 23.38
CA THR A 154 -4.85 -10.30 22.36
C THR A 154 -3.63 -10.42 21.44
N THR A 155 -2.46 -10.66 22.02
CA THR A 155 -1.22 -10.88 21.27
C THR A 155 -1.32 -12.12 20.39
N LEU A 156 -1.83 -13.24 20.91
CA LEU A 156 -2.01 -14.47 20.15
C LEU A 156 -2.97 -14.28 18.97
N MET A 157 -4.12 -13.64 19.20
CA MET A 157 -5.07 -13.31 18.13
C MET A 157 -4.44 -12.38 17.08
N GLY A 158 -3.61 -11.44 17.51
CA GLY A 158 -2.83 -10.57 16.62
C GLY A 158 -1.85 -11.34 15.74
N VAL A 159 -1.14 -12.33 16.29
CA VAL A 159 -0.22 -13.18 15.52
C VAL A 159 -0.98 -14.04 14.51
N ILE A 160 -2.10 -14.62 14.91
CA ILE A 160 -2.97 -15.40 14.00
C ILE A 160 -3.50 -14.49 12.88
N ALA A 161 -3.96 -13.28 13.23
CA ALA A 161 -4.44 -12.29 12.28
C ALA A 161 -3.35 -11.89 11.28
N LEU A 162 -2.13 -11.70 11.75
CA LEU A 162 -0.98 -11.38 10.90
C LEU A 162 -0.68 -12.53 9.93
N GLY A 163 -0.75 -13.78 10.39
CA GLY A 163 -0.60 -14.96 9.53
C GLY A 163 -1.71 -15.09 8.48
N MET A 164 -2.97 -14.85 8.87
CA MET A 164 -4.10 -14.84 7.92
C MET A 164 -3.99 -13.68 6.93
N PHE A 165 -3.52 -12.52 7.39
CA PHE A 165 -3.26 -11.34 6.57
C PHE A 165 -2.22 -11.64 5.50
N THR A 166 -1.05 -12.17 5.88
CA THR A 166 0.01 -12.52 4.94
C THR A 166 -0.43 -13.62 3.97
N ALA A 167 -1.16 -14.63 4.44
CA ALA A 167 -1.72 -15.67 3.57
C ALA A 167 -2.72 -15.10 2.57
N THR A 168 -3.60 -14.18 2.99
CA THR A 168 -4.61 -13.56 2.11
C THR A 168 -3.97 -12.68 1.06
N LEU A 169 -2.95 -11.89 1.42
CA LEU A 169 -2.19 -11.11 0.44
C LEU A 169 -1.45 -12.02 -0.55
N PHE A 170 -0.87 -13.13 -0.07
CA PHE A 170 -0.18 -14.09 -0.93
C PHE A 170 -1.12 -14.79 -1.91
N ILE A 171 -2.30 -15.24 -1.44
CA ILE A 171 -3.35 -15.83 -2.29
C ILE A 171 -3.86 -14.79 -3.30
N SER A 172 -4.09 -13.56 -2.87
CA SER A 172 -4.55 -12.49 -3.75
C SER A 172 -3.50 -12.11 -4.80
N PHE A 173 -2.21 -12.16 -4.45
CA PHE A 173 -1.10 -11.97 -5.39
C PHE A 173 -1.05 -13.10 -6.43
N LEU A 174 -1.21 -14.36 -6.01
CA LEU A 174 -1.33 -15.50 -6.94
C LEU A 174 -2.53 -15.34 -7.89
N LEU A 175 -3.65 -14.82 -7.37
CA LEU A 175 -4.85 -14.54 -8.15
C LEU A 175 -4.75 -13.28 -9.03
N MET A 176 -3.69 -12.47 -8.92
CA MET A 176 -3.48 -11.30 -9.77
C MET A 176 -3.36 -11.67 -11.26
N VAL A 177 -2.96 -12.91 -11.56
CA VAL A 177 -2.97 -13.46 -12.93
C VAL A 177 -4.38 -13.47 -13.53
N VAL A 178 -5.42 -13.48 -12.69
CA VAL A 178 -6.82 -13.33 -13.09
C VAL A 178 -7.19 -11.85 -12.94
N ALA A 179 -7.77 -11.22 -13.97
CA ALA A 179 -8.14 -9.79 -13.96
C ALA A 179 -9.04 -9.37 -12.76
N ILE A 180 -9.75 -10.34 -12.15
CA ILE A 180 -10.60 -10.15 -10.96
C ILE A 180 -9.76 -9.98 -9.66
N GLY A 181 -8.51 -10.43 -9.64
CA GLY A 181 -7.65 -10.39 -8.45
C GLY A 181 -7.26 -8.98 -8.02
N VAL A 182 -7.08 -8.05 -8.98
CA VAL A 182 -6.67 -6.66 -8.71
C VAL A 182 -7.71 -5.88 -7.87
N PRO A 183 -8.99 -5.79 -8.27
CA PRO A 183 -9.99 -5.07 -7.46
C PRO A 183 -10.20 -5.72 -6.09
N LEU A 184 -10.15 -7.05 -6.01
CA LEU A 184 -10.30 -7.78 -4.74
C LEU A 184 -9.12 -7.50 -3.79
N PHE A 185 -7.89 -7.48 -4.31
CA PHE A 185 -6.69 -7.15 -3.53
C PHE A 185 -6.76 -5.73 -2.95
N ILE A 186 -7.16 -4.74 -3.76
CA ILE A 186 -7.33 -3.36 -3.31
C ILE A 186 -8.40 -3.28 -2.21
N LEU A 187 -9.56 -3.91 -2.41
CA LEU A 187 -10.65 -3.90 -1.43
C LEU A 187 -10.21 -4.51 -0.09
N ILE A 188 -9.60 -5.69 -0.13
CA ILE A 188 -9.11 -6.40 1.05
C ILE A 188 -8.01 -5.58 1.75
N GLY A 189 -7.06 -5.04 0.99
CA GLY A 189 -5.99 -4.18 1.50
C GLY A 189 -6.53 -2.93 2.21
N CYS A 190 -7.54 -2.28 1.63
CA CYS A 190 -8.22 -1.13 2.26
C CYS A 190 -8.86 -1.50 3.59
N VAL A 191 -9.66 -2.58 3.63
CA VAL A 191 -10.32 -3.05 4.87
C VAL A 191 -9.29 -3.34 5.96
N LEU A 192 -8.21 -4.04 5.62
CA LEU A 192 -7.18 -4.41 6.59
C LEU A 192 -6.39 -3.20 7.08
N THR A 193 -6.17 -2.20 6.22
CA THR A 193 -5.56 -0.93 6.60
C THR A 193 -6.42 -0.17 7.60
N ILE A 194 -7.74 -0.12 7.39
CA ILE A 194 -8.69 0.50 8.33
C ILE A 194 -8.66 -0.23 9.68
N CYS A 195 -8.66 -1.57 9.68
CA CYS A 195 -8.53 -2.38 10.90
C CYS A 195 -7.22 -2.07 11.65
N ALA A 196 -6.09 -2.02 10.93
CA ALA A 196 -4.79 -1.74 11.53
C ALA A 196 -4.75 -0.35 12.17
N ILE A 197 -5.30 0.67 11.49
CA ILE A 197 -5.41 2.04 12.01
C ILE A 197 -6.23 2.07 13.29
N PHE A 198 -7.42 1.45 13.31
CA PHE A 198 -8.27 1.40 14.50
C PHE A 198 -7.55 0.73 15.68
N GLY A 199 -6.92 -0.43 15.43
CA GLY A 199 -6.14 -1.14 16.43
C GLY A 199 -5.00 -0.31 17.00
N GLN A 200 -4.28 0.41 16.13
CA GLN A 200 -3.19 1.30 16.52
C GLN A 200 -3.68 2.40 17.47
N VAL A 201 -4.85 2.99 17.21
CA VAL A 201 -5.48 4.00 18.08
C VAL A 201 -5.79 3.43 19.47
N VAL A 202 -6.37 2.22 19.53
CA VAL A 202 -6.67 1.57 20.82
C VAL A 202 -5.40 1.33 21.64
N VAL A 203 -4.32 0.90 21.01
CA VAL A 203 -3.02 0.69 21.67
C VAL A 203 -2.44 2.00 22.21
N TYR A 204 -2.56 3.12 21.48
CA TYR A 204 -2.12 4.43 22.00
C TYR A 204 -2.94 4.91 23.19
N VAL A 205 -4.25 4.68 23.17
CA VAL A 205 -5.11 5.03 24.30
C VAL A 205 -4.77 4.20 25.53
N TRP A 206 -4.51 2.90 25.34
CA TRP A 206 -4.04 2.03 26.41
C TRP A 206 -2.69 2.50 26.97
N ALA A 207 -1.71 2.79 26.10
CA ALA A 207 -0.40 3.30 26.51
C ALA A 207 -0.52 4.64 27.28
N GLY A 208 -1.39 5.53 26.82
CA GLY A 208 -1.69 6.79 27.52
C GLY A 208 -2.26 6.56 28.92
N ARG A 209 -3.19 5.60 29.10
CA ARG A 209 -3.71 5.25 30.43
C ARG A 209 -2.65 4.68 31.36
N VAL A 210 -1.72 3.87 30.85
CA VAL A 210 -0.60 3.37 31.65
C VAL A 210 0.24 4.53 32.17
N ILE A 211 0.48 5.57 31.35
CA ILE A 211 1.19 6.79 31.75
C ILE A 211 0.39 7.61 32.77
N GLU A 212 -0.92 7.78 32.54
CA GLU A 212 -1.83 8.50 33.46
C GLU A 212 -1.83 7.86 34.86
N LYS A 213 -1.94 6.53 34.94
CA LYS A 213 -1.88 5.79 36.21
C LYS A 213 -0.53 5.96 36.92
N ARG A 214 0.59 5.92 36.18
CA ARG A 214 1.94 6.07 36.74
C ARG A 214 2.27 7.50 37.19
N THR A 215 1.63 8.50 36.61
CA THR A 215 1.78 9.91 36.99
C THR A 215 0.78 10.35 38.06
N GLY A 216 0.02 9.41 38.64
CA GLY A 216 -0.93 9.69 39.70
C GLY A 216 -2.09 10.59 39.28
N GLY A 217 -2.45 10.60 37.99
CA GLY A 217 -3.58 11.37 37.47
C GLY A 217 -3.34 12.88 37.32
N HIS A 218 -2.09 13.36 37.43
CA HIS A 218 -1.77 14.78 37.20
C HIS A 218 -1.95 15.19 35.73
N LEU A 219 -1.95 14.22 34.80
CA LEU A 219 -2.18 14.43 33.38
C LEU A 219 -3.62 14.03 33.02
N SER A 220 -4.30 14.86 32.22
CA SER A 220 -5.59 14.47 31.63
C SER A 220 -5.39 13.33 30.63
N THR A 221 -6.37 12.43 30.47
CA THR A 221 -6.28 11.29 29.55
C THR A 221 -5.83 11.69 28.14
N VAL A 222 -6.30 12.83 27.63
CA VAL A 222 -5.90 13.34 26.30
C VAL A 222 -4.41 13.71 26.27
N SER A 223 -3.90 14.38 27.31
CA SER A 223 -2.48 14.72 27.40
C SER A 223 -1.60 13.49 27.58
N ALA A 224 -2.05 12.48 28.33
CA ALA A 224 -1.31 11.23 28.50
C ALA A 224 -1.23 10.43 27.18
N VAL A 225 -2.30 10.44 26.38
CA VAL A 225 -2.31 9.84 25.03
C VAL A 225 -1.40 10.63 24.08
N PHE A 226 -1.38 11.95 24.16
CA PHE A 226 -0.43 12.77 23.40
C PHE A 226 1.02 12.38 23.71
N VAL A 227 1.35 12.26 25.00
CA VAL A 227 2.67 11.81 25.45
C VAL A 227 2.98 10.41 24.92
N ALA A 228 2.02 9.47 24.96
CA ALA A 228 2.22 8.13 24.42
C ALA A 228 2.54 8.13 22.92
N VAL A 229 1.79 8.90 22.11
CA VAL A 229 2.03 9.02 20.66
C VAL A 229 3.41 9.64 20.41
N LEU A 230 3.77 10.69 21.15
CA LEU A 230 5.06 11.37 21.01
C LEU A 230 6.23 10.44 21.37
N VAL A 231 6.14 9.71 22.49
CA VAL A 231 7.16 8.75 22.91
C VAL A 231 7.33 7.65 21.87
N VAL A 232 6.23 7.08 21.36
CA VAL A 232 6.31 6.06 20.31
C VAL A 232 6.92 6.64 19.03
N ALA A 233 6.58 7.88 18.64
CA ALA A 233 7.15 8.53 17.47
C ALA A 233 8.67 8.74 17.62
N LEU A 234 9.14 9.17 18.79
CA LEU A 234 10.56 9.35 19.09
C LEU A 234 11.33 8.03 19.05
N ILE A 235 10.79 6.97 19.67
CA ILE A 235 11.39 5.63 19.62
C ILE A 235 11.40 5.10 18.19
N SER A 236 10.35 5.42 17.42
CA SER A 236 10.21 5.00 16.03
C SER A 236 11.23 5.64 15.07
N LEU A 237 11.96 6.66 15.51
CA LEU A 237 13.05 7.27 14.75
C LEU A 237 14.29 6.34 14.64
N ILE A 238 14.42 5.38 15.56
CA ILE A 238 15.49 4.39 15.53
C ILE A 238 15.06 3.25 14.58
N PRO A 239 15.77 2.96 13.48
CA PRO A 239 15.28 2.04 12.44
C PRO A 239 14.90 0.64 12.94
N TRP A 240 15.76 0.02 13.76
CA TRP A 240 15.54 -1.35 14.24
C TRP A 240 14.55 -1.42 15.41
N ILE A 241 14.66 -0.50 16.37
CA ILE A 241 13.78 -0.47 17.55
C ILE A 241 12.39 0.00 17.15
N GLY A 242 12.32 1.02 16.29
CA GLY A 242 11.08 1.58 15.78
C GLY A 242 10.27 0.59 14.98
N THR A 243 10.89 -0.13 14.05
CA THR A 243 10.19 -1.16 13.27
C THR A 243 9.68 -2.29 14.15
N ALA A 244 10.49 -2.75 15.12
CA ALA A 244 10.06 -3.76 16.09
C ALA A 244 8.88 -3.28 16.95
N LEU A 245 8.92 -2.04 17.43
CA LEU A 245 7.84 -1.44 18.21
C LEU A 245 6.56 -1.30 17.40
N GLN A 246 6.65 -0.84 16.14
CA GLN A 246 5.52 -0.72 15.23
C GLN A 246 4.91 -2.09 14.89
N ALA A 247 5.75 -3.12 14.73
CA ALA A 247 5.27 -4.49 14.53
C ALA A 247 4.52 -5.01 15.77
N ALA A 248 5.04 -4.74 16.98
CA ALA A 248 4.35 -5.11 18.22
C ALA A 248 2.99 -4.38 18.35
N ILE A 249 2.95 -3.08 18.02
CA ILE A 249 1.70 -2.30 18.01
C ILE A 249 0.72 -2.85 16.97
N LEU A 250 1.21 -3.25 15.78
CA LEU A 250 0.37 -3.85 14.75
C LEU A 250 -0.26 -5.16 15.24
N VAL A 251 0.53 -6.04 15.86
CA VAL A 251 0.05 -7.31 16.41
C VAL A 251 -0.99 -7.08 17.51
N LEU A 252 -0.68 -6.23 18.48
CA LEU A 252 -1.64 -5.91 19.57
C LEU A 252 -2.91 -5.24 19.04
N GLY A 253 -2.75 -4.31 18.10
CA GLY A 253 -3.84 -3.55 17.49
C GLY A 253 -4.78 -4.43 16.67
N THR A 254 -4.25 -5.30 15.81
CA THR A 254 -5.10 -6.21 15.02
C THR A 254 -5.76 -7.26 15.90
N GLY A 255 -5.05 -7.76 16.92
CA GLY A 255 -5.59 -8.67 17.91
C GLY A 255 -6.79 -8.09 18.66
N ILE A 256 -6.68 -6.83 19.12
CA ILE A 256 -7.77 -6.18 19.87
C ILE A 256 -8.97 -5.89 18.97
N VAL A 257 -8.75 -5.50 17.71
CA VAL A 257 -9.84 -5.26 16.75
C VAL A 257 -10.67 -6.52 16.53
N ILE A 258 -10.03 -7.67 16.39
CA ILE A 258 -10.70 -8.95 16.15
C ILE A 258 -11.42 -9.44 17.40
N LEU A 259 -10.77 -9.34 18.56
CA LEU A 259 -11.30 -9.80 19.84
C LEU A 259 -12.55 -8.99 20.24
N THR A 260 -12.46 -7.66 20.13
CA THR A 260 -13.49 -6.73 20.60
C THR A 260 -14.49 -6.34 19.50
N ARG A 261 -14.21 -6.73 18.25
CA ARG A 261 -15.04 -6.43 17.07
C ARG A 261 -15.28 -4.93 16.93
N PHE A 262 -14.18 -4.18 16.84
CA PHE A 262 -14.17 -2.71 16.88
C PHE A 262 -14.74 -2.12 18.18
N GLY A 263 -14.50 -2.78 19.32
CA GLY A 263 -14.98 -2.31 20.63
C GLY A 263 -16.49 -2.40 20.82
N THR A 264 -17.20 -3.19 20.01
CA THR A 264 -18.66 -3.38 20.17
C THR A 264 -19.01 -4.49 21.14
N ASN A 265 -18.10 -5.45 21.39
CA ASN A 265 -18.27 -6.61 22.28
C ASN A 265 -19.58 -7.42 22.06
N LYS A 266 -20.26 -7.23 20.92
CA LYS A 266 -21.45 -7.98 20.50
C LYS A 266 -21.02 -9.20 19.70
N THR A 267 -21.73 -10.32 19.84
CA THR A 267 -21.54 -11.52 19.00
C THR A 267 -21.70 -11.21 17.52
N TRP A 268 -20.73 -11.60 16.67
CA TRP A 268 -20.82 -11.48 15.19
C TRP A 268 -22.12 -12.10 14.67
N PHE A 269 -22.60 -13.13 15.37
CA PHE A 269 -23.89 -13.76 15.15
C PHE A 269 -24.64 -13.71 16.48
N THR A 270 -25.63 -12.82 16.59
CA THR A 270 -26.61 -12.88 17.67
C THR A 270 -27.39 -14.18 17.52
N ARG A 271 -26.99 -15.23 18.23
CA ARG A 271 -27.88 -16.38 18.45
C ARG A 271 -29.03 -15.83 19.29
N LYS A 272 -30.16 -15.55 18.66
CA LYS A 272 -31.44 -15.39 19.38
C LYS A 272 -31.69 -16.73 20.07
N VAL A 273 -31.30 -16.85 21.34
CA VAL A 273 -31.75 -17.95 22.17
C VAL A 273 -33.23 -17.69 22.39
N ARG A 274 -34.06 -18.33 21.56
CA ARG A 274 -35.50 -18.37 21.69
C ARG A 274 -35.79 -19.25 22.90
N TYR A 275 -36.08 -18.64 24.05
CA TYR A 275 -36.64 -19.35 25.19
C TYR A 275 -37.99 -19.90 24.74
N TRP A 276 -38.05 -21.20 24.50
CA TRP A 276 -39.33 -21.91 24.45
C TRP A 276 -39.80 -22.03 25.90
N SER A 277 -40.77 -21.20 26.28
CA SER A 277 -41.56 -21.44 27.47
C SER A 277 -42.33 -22.74 27.27
N ALA A 278 -42.05 -23.73 28.09
CA ALA A 278 -42.88 -24.92 28.23
C ALA A 278 -44.29 -24.49 28.66
N GLN A 279 -45.29 -24.94 27.93
CA GLN A 279 -46.66 -25.13 28.41
C GLN A 279 -46.97 -26.61 28.30
#